data_AF-A0A258M7B9-F1
#
_entry.id   AF-A0A258M7B9-F1
#
_cell.length_a   1.000
_cell.length_b   1.000
_cell.length_c   1.000
_cell.angle_alpha   90.00
_cell.angle_beta   90.00
_cell.angle_gamma   90.00
#
_symmetry.space_group_name_H-M   'P 1'
#
loop_
_entity.id
_entity.type
_entity.pdbx_description
1 polymer ?
#
loop_
_entity_poly.entity_id
_entity_poly.type
_entity_poly.pdbx_seq_one_letter_code
_entity_poly.pdbx_strand_id
1 'polypeptide(L)'
;MKYLLTLFLLAQAALYAQKSFAQVMNLDNSPYNMQNSQYNMENSPYNMRNSPYNMDNSQYNINSKNGVYDNSGNRIGYEVKAPSGVTNYFDNSGNRIGYTPSKR
;
A
#
# COMPACT_ATOMS: atom_id res chain seq x y z
N MET A 1 14.80 5.23 54.39
CA MET A 1 13.63 5.82 53.66
C MET A 1 14.03 6.71 52.49
N LYS A 2 14.97 7.67 52.62
CA LYS A 2 15.40 8.55 51.51
C LYS A 2 15.85 7.81 50.24
N TYR A 3 16.66 6.77 50.37
CA TYR A 3 17.13 5.96 49.23
C TYR A 3 16.03 5.17 48.53
N LEU A 4 14.98 4.79 49.27
CA LEU A 4 13.84 4.06 48.72
C LEU A 4 13.02 4.97 47.80
N LEU A 5 12.84 6.24 48.22
CA LEU A 5 12.12 7.25 47.44
C LEU A 5 12.86 7.57 46.13
N THR A 6 14.18 7.69 46.18
CA THR A 6 15.01 7.94 44.98
C THR A 6 15.03 6.75 44.04
N LEU A 7 15.06 5.51 44.55
CA LEU A 7 14.95 4.31 43.72
C LEU A 7 13.60 4.26 42.99
N PHE A 8 12.53 4.61 43.71
CA PHE A 8 11.17 4.62 43.17
C PHE A 8 10.97 5.69 42.09
N LEU A 9 11.59 6.86 42.24
CA LEU A 9 11.62 7.92 41.23
C LEU A 9 12.43 7.52 39.99
N LEU A 10 13.59 6.88 40.17
CA LEU A 10 14.39 6.36 39.06
C LEU A 10 13.68 5.26 38.28
N ALA A 11 12.99 4.35 38.98
CA ALA A 11 12.19 3.30 38.34
C ALA A 11 11.04 3.88 37.50
N GLN A 12 10.32 4.88 38.04
CA GLN A 12 9.29 5.59 37.27
C GLN A 12 9.88 6.29 36.05
N ALA A 13 10.99 7.02 36.19
CA ALA A 13 11.64 7.69 35.07
C ALA A 13 12.09 6.71 33.97
N ALA A 14 12.57 5.52 34.34
CA ALA A 14 12.94 4.46 33.40
C ALA A 14 11.72 3.92 32.63
N LEU A 15 10.57 3.75 33.30
CA LEU A 15 9.31 3.33 32.67
C LEU A 15 8.76 4.40 31.73
N TYR A 16 8.81 5.69 32.11
CA TYR A 16 8.42 6.81 31.24
C TYR A 16 9.36 7.00 30.04
N ALA A 17 10.63 6.59 30.16
CA ALA A 17 11.62 6.67 29.09
C ALA A 17 11.51 5.53 28.06
N GLN A 18 10.69 4.50 28.31
CA GLN A 18 10.36 3.50 27.30
C GLN A 18 9.49 4.15 26.23
N LYS A 19 10.13 4.80 25.26
CA LYS A 19 9.47 5.30 24.07
C LYS A 19 8.72 4.16 23.41
N SER A 20 7.44 4.38 23.14
CA SER A 20 6.58 3.50 22.37
C SER A 20 7.17 3.28 20.98
N PHE A 21 7.83 2.14 20.75
CA PHE A 21 8.22 1.67 19.41
C PHE A 21 7.02 1.11 18.61
N ALA A 22 5.83 1.67 18.82
CA ALA A 22 4.65 1.33 18.02
C ALA A 22 4.65 2.11 16.70
N GLN A 23 5.75 2.12 15.97
CA GLN A 23 5.66 2.31 14.51
C GLN A 23 5.30 0.95 13.94
N VAL A 24 4.00 0.69 13.88
CA VAL A 24 3.43 -0.55 13.33
C VAL A 24 3.70 -0.56 11.83
N MET A 25 4.85 -1.11 11.43
CA MET A 25 5.00 -1.73 10.11
C MET A 25 4.15 -3.00 10.12
N ASN A 26 2.83 -2.86 9.92
CA ASN A 26 1.98 -4.03 9.75
C ASN A 26 2.41 -4.71 8.45
N LEU A 27 3.00 -5.91 8.56
CA LEU A 27 3.41 -6.69 7.40
C LEU A 27 2.25 -6.89 6.44
N ASP A 28 1.00 -7.03 6.92
CA ASP A 28 -0.18 -7.20 6.08
C ASP A 28 -0.41 -6.05 5.11
N ASN A 29 0.03 -4.83 5.45
CA ASN A 29 -0.11 -3.63 4.63
C ASN A 29 1.20 -3.27 3.90
N SER A 30 2.27 -4.02 4.14
CA SER A 30 3.61 -3.75 3.64
C SER A 30 3.78 -4.18 2.18
N PRO A 31 4.61 -3.49 1.38
CA PRO A 31 4.93 -3.93 0.02
C PRO A 31 5.78 -5.21 0.01
N TYR A 32 6.43 -5.53 1.13
CA TYR A 32 7.23 -6.74 1.30
C TYR A 32 6.36 -7.98 1.57
N ASN A 33 5.08 -7.80 1.86
CA ASN A 33 4.15 -8.91 1.91
C ASN A 33 3.84 -9.39 0.49
N MET A 34 3.98 -10.70 0.28
CA MET A 34 3.84 -11.32 -1.03
C MET A 34 2.46 -11.09 -1.65
N GLN A 35 1.40 -10.98 -0.86
CA GLN A 35 0.06 -10.66 -1.36
C GLN A 35 -0.02 -9.24 -1.94
N ASN A 36 0.75 -8.28 -1.42
CA ASN A 36 0.78 -6.89 -1.89
C ASN A 36 1.87 -6.62 -2.93
N SER A 37 2.90 -7.46 -2.96
CA SER A 37 4.09 -7.27 -3.78
C SER A 37 3.77 -7.21 -5.26
N GLN A 38 4.45 -6.32 -5.98
CA GLN A 38 4.39 -6.25 -7.45
C GLN A 38 4.95 -7.50 -8.15
N TYR A 39 5.76 -8.29 -7.43
CA TYR A 39 6.33 -9.53 -7.96
C TYR A 39 5.36 -10.71 -7.86
N ASN A 40 4.23 -10.55 -7.16
CA ASN A 40 3.13 -11.49 -7.23
C ASN A 40 2.48 -11.39 -8.62
N MET A 41 2.29 -12.52 -9.28
CA MET A 41 1.69 -12.60 -10.62
C MET A 41 0.33 -11.89 -10.69
N GLU A 42 -0.48 -11.89 -9.64
CA GLU A 42 -1.76 -11.17 -9.64
C GLU A 42 -1.63 -9.65 -9.66
N ASN A 43 -0.54 -9.11 -9.11
CA ASN A 43 -0.27 -7.67 -9.01
C ASN A 43 0.70 -7.17 -10.07
N SER A 44 1.37 -8.08 -10.77
CA SER A 44 2.43 -7.77 -11.71
C SER A 44 1.90 -7.08 -12.97
N PRO A 45 2.60 -6.05 -13.49
CA PRO A 45 2.36 -5.49 -14.82
C PRO A 45 2.31 -6.52 -15.95
N TYR A 46 3.01 -7.65 -15.78
CA TYR A 46 3.09 -8.71 -16.80
C TYR A 46 1.85 -9.60 -16.84
N ASN A 47 0.91 -9.43 -15.90
CA ASN A 47 -0.38 -10.10 -15.96
C ASN A 47 -1.27 -9.44 -17.02
N MET A 48 -1.88 -10.23 -17.90
CA MET A 48 -2.79 -9.72 -18.94
C MET A 48 -3.97 -8.90 -18.36
N ARG A 49 -4.44 -9.21 -17.15
CA ARG A 49 -5.48 -8.42 -16.47
C ARG A 49 -5.00 -7.02 -16.06
N ASN A 50 -3.71 -6.88 -15.81
CA ASN A 50 -3.07 -5.64 -15.40
C ASN A 50 -2.50 -4.86 -16.59
N SER A 51 -2.41 -5.48 -17.77
CA SER A 51 -1.81 -4.89 -18.96
C SER A 51 -2.60 -3.67 -19.46
N PRO A 52 -1.92 -2.60 -19.92
CA PRO A 52 -2.58 -1.44 -20.52
C PRO A 52 -3.23 -1.79 -21.87
N TYR A 53 -2.84 -2.90 -22.48
CA TYR A 53 -3.43 -3.42 -23.72
C TYR A 53 -4.71 -4.21 -23.50
N ASN A 54 -5.07 -4.50 -22.24
CA ASN A 54 -6.37 -5.03 -21.93
C ASN A 54 -7.44 -3.97 -22.26
N MET A 55 -8.52 -4.39 -22.94
CA MET A 55 -9.59 -3.48 -23.35
C MET A 55 -10.19 -2.72 -22.16
N ASP A 56 -10.33 -3.35 -21.00
CA ASP A 56 -10.88 -2.73 -19.81
C ASP A 56 -9.97 -1.63 -19.25
N ASN A 57 -8.66 -1.76 -19.43
CA ASN A 57 -7.62 -0.85 -18.91
C ASN A 57 -7.16 0.21 -19.92
N SER A 58 -7.49 0.04 -21.19
CA SER A 58 -6.93 0.86 -22.26
C SER A 58 -7.49 2.28 -22.21
N GLN A 59 -6.58 3.27 -22.29
CA GLN A 59 -6.95 4.68 -22.41
C GLN A 59 -7.76 4.99 -23.69
N TYR A 60 -7.67 4.12 -24.70
CA TYR A 60 -8.39 4.28 -25.97
C TYR A 60 -9.79 3.66 -25.93
N ASN A 61 -10.14 2.93 -24.86
CA ASN A 61 -11.48 2.43 -24.66
C ASN A 61 -12.33 3.48 -23.94
N ILE A 62 -13.23 4.14 -24.67
CA ILE A 62 -14.17 5.12 -24.12
C ILE A 62 -15.11 4.55 -23.04
N ASN A 63 -15.28 3.23 -23.02
CA ASN A 63 -16.11 2.53 -22.03
C ASN A 63 -15.28 1.97 -20.86
N SER A 64 -13.97 2.24 -20.79
CA SER A 64 -13.13 1.86 -19.65
C SER A 64 -13.67 2.53 -18.38
N LYS A 65 -13.84 1.74 -17.32
CA LYS A 65 -14.44 2.19 -16.05
C LYS A 65 -13.42 2.37 -14.92
N ASN A 66 -12.16 2.04 -15.18
CA ASN A 66 -11.12 1.99 -14.16
C ASN A 66 -10.01 3.03 -14.39
N GLY A 67 -10.25 4.04 -15.24
CA GLY A 67 -9.32 5.13 -15.43
C GLY A 67 -9.13 5.94 -14.14
N VAL A 68 -7.88 6.31 -13.87
CA VAL A 68 -7.51 7.24 -12.80
C VAL A 68 -7.19 8.59 -13.45
N TYR A 69 -7.74 9.67 -12.92
CA TYR A 69 -7.66 11.01 -13.51
C TYR A 69 -7.07 12.00 -12.51
N ASP A 70 -6.34 12.99 -13.00
CA ASP A 70 -5.91 14.13 -12.22
C ASP A 70 -7.08 15.11 -11.95
N ASN A 71 -6.82 16.16 -11.17
CA ASN A 71 -7.82 17.19 -10.85
C ASN A 71 -8.22 18.05 -12.06
N SER A 72 -7.51 17.95 -13.18
CA SER A 72 -7.79 18.64 -14.44
C SER A 72 -8.61 17.75 -15.40
N GLY A 73 -8.88 16.50 -15.05
CA GLY A 73 -9.60 15.53 -15.88
C GLY A 73 -8.73 14.78 -16.88
N ASN A 74 -7.39 14.90 -16.82
CA ASN A 74 -6.51 14.11 -17.67
C ASN A 74 -6.33 12.71 -17.08
N ARG A 75 -6.40 11.68 -17.92
CA ARG A 75 -6.15 10.31 -17.48
C ARG A 75 -4.66 10.12 -17.18
N ILE A 76 -4.33 9.76 -15.95
CA ILE A 76 -2.96 9.49 -15.50
C ILE A 76 -2.64 8.00 -15.37
N GLY A 77 -3.66 7.15 -15.40
CA GLY A 77 -3.47 5.71 -15.23
C GLY A 77 -4.77 4.95 -15.15
N TYR A 78 -4.70 3.78 -14.53
CA TYR A 78 -5.85 2.92 -14.25
C TYR A 78 -5.63 2.05 -13.03
N GLU A 79 -6.72 1.59 -12.44
CA GLU A 79 -6.69 0.66 -11.31
C GLU A 79 -7.17 -0.74 -11.70
N VAL A 80 -6.59 -1.77 -11.09
CA VAL A 80 -7.02 -3.16 -11.27
C VAL A 80 -7.04 -3.85 -9.92
N LYS A 81 -8.20 -4.42 -9.56
CA LYS A 81 -8.35 -5.19 -8.33
C LYS A 81 -8.00 -6.66 -8.57
N ALA A 82 -6.97 -7.14 -7.88
CA ALA A 82 -6.57 -8.53 -7.88
C ALA A 82 -7.61 -9.43 -7.17
N PRO A 83 -7.69 -10.72 -7.50
CA PRO A 83 -8.53 -11.68 -6.78
C PRO A 83 -8.27 -11.74 -5.27
N SER A 84 -7.01 -11.54 -4.86
CA SER A 84 -6.59 -11.39 -3.47
C SER A 84 -7.16 -10.15 -2.74
N GLY A 85 -7.79 -9.23 -3.47
CA GLY A 85 -8.40 -8.00 -2.95
C GLY A 85 -7.48 -6.77 -3.00
N VAL A 86 -6.20 -6.94 -3.34
CA VAL A 86 -5.25 -5.83 -3.54
C VAL A 86 -5.68 -5.01 -4.75
N THR A 87 -5.75 -3.70 -4.59
CA THR A 87 -5.98 -2.79 -5.72
C THR A 87 -4.65 -2.27 -6.21
N ASN A 88 -4.32 -2.50 -7.47
CA ASN A 88 -3.09 -2.05 -8.10
C ASN A 88 -3.38 -0.80 -8.92
N TYR A 89 -2.50 0.19 -8.86
CA TYR A 89 -2.57 1.39 -9.71
C TYR A 89 -1.42 1.37 -10.69
N PHE A 90 -1.73 1.52 -11.97
CA PHE A 90 -0.79 1.54 -13.07
C PHE A 90 -0.83 2.90 -13.77
N ASP A 91 0.29 3.36 -14.29
CA ASP A 91 0.31 4.46 -15.25
C ASP A 91 -0.28 4.01 -16.60
N ASN A 92 -0.49 4.94 -17.54
CA ASN A 92 -1.00 4.62 -18.88
C ASN A 92 -0.08 3.70 -19.71
N SER A 93 1.19 3.54 -19.30
CA SER A 93 2.19 2.67 -19.92
C SER A 93 2.20 1.26 -19.33
N GLY A 94 1.42 1.01 -18.27
CA GLY A 94 1.33 -0.27 -17.58
C GLY A 94 2.34 -0.48 -16.45
N ASN A 95 3.12 0.54 -16.07
CA ASN A 95 4.00 0.43 -14.91
C ASN A 95 3.18 0.59 -13.64
N ARG A 96 3.40 -0.29 -12.65
CA ARG A 96 2.72 -0.18 -11.36
C ARG A 96 3.30 0.98 -10.55
N ILE A 97 2.46 1.97 -10.25
CA ILE A 97 2.83 3.20 -9.53
C ILE A 97 2.33 3.21 -8.08
N GLY A 98 1.46 2.28 -7.71
CA GLY A 98 0.95 2.20 -6.35
C GLY A 98 0.07 0.98 -6.10
N TYR A 99 -0.39 0.83 -4.86
CA TYR A 99 -1.39 -0.16 -4.48
C TYR A 99 -2.11 0.17 -3.18
N THR A 100 -3.24 -0.50 -2.97
CA THR A 100 -3.96 -0.55 -1.70
C THR A 100 -4.05 -2.02 -1.26
N PRO A 101 -3.55 -2.38 -0.07
CA PRO A 101 -3.67 -3.73 0.48
C PRO A 101 -5.13 -4.20 0.60
N SER A 102 -5.35 -5.51 0.63
CA SER A 102 -6.70 -6.09 0.71
C SER A 102 -7.39 -5.87 2.06
N LYS A 103 -6.62 -5.63 3.13
CA LYS A 103 -7.09 -5.36 4.49
C LYS A 103 -6.46 -4.06 4.99
N ARG A 104 -7.18 -3.33 5.85
CA ARG A 104 -6.66 -2.14 6.54
C ARG A 104 -6.35 -2.49 7.99
#